data_AF-A0A8S9KWX6-F1
#
_entry.id   AF-A0A8S9KWX6-F1
#
_cell.length_a   1.000
_cell.length_b   1.000
_cell.length_c   1.000
_cell.angle_alpha   90.00
_cell.angle_beta   90.00
_cell.angle_gamma   90.00
#
_symmetry.space_group_name_H-M   'P 1'
#
loop_
_entity.id
_entity.type
_entity.pdbx_description
1 polymer ?
#
loop_
_entity_poly.entity_id
_entity_poly.type
_entity_poly.pdbx_seq_one_letter_code
_entity_poly.pdbx_strand_id
1 'polypeptide(L)'
;MNDEADEVATRPPGVKASKGLAKQKGLAKNNAETEYQRMWNIKKEDMAMRDRLLKMKLLDNLLAKTEPLAEDEAALKSKLITELMS
;
A
#
# COMPACT_ATOMS: atom_id res chain seq x y z
N MET A 1 51.62 1.15 -46.48
CA MET A 1 51.97 1.38 -45.08
C MET A 1 50.73 1.91 -44.39
N ASN A 2 50.15 1.06 -43.52
CA ASN A 2 49.26 1.25 -42.36
C ASN A 2 47.99 2.11 -42.55
N ASP A 3 46.79 1.52 -42.51
CA ASP A 3 46.05 1.00 -41.33
C ASP A 3 45.54 2.12 -40.43
N GLU A 4 44.26 2.47 -40.57
CA GLU A 4 43.34 2.70 -39.45
C GLU A 4 41.92 2.71 -40.04
N ALA A 5 41.42 1.52 -40.41
CA ALA A 5 40.01 1.35 -40.68
C ALA A 5 39.27 1.53 -39.35
N ASP A 6 38.51 2.63 -39.28
CA ASP A 6 37.51 2.95 -38.28
C ASP A 6 36.67 1.71 -37.97
N GLU A 7 37.08 0.98 -36.93
CA GLU A 7 36.38 -0.16 -36.37
C GLU A 7 35.15 0.38 -35.64
N VAL A 8 34.16 0.83 -36.41
CA VAL A 8 32.77 0.90 -35.96
C VAL A 8 32.37 -0.53 -35.66
N ALA A 9 32.70 -0.97 -34.45
CA ALA A 9 32.36 -2.28 -33.94
C ALA A 9 30.83 -2.37 -33.89
N THR A 10 30.22 -2.80 -35.00
CA THR A 10 28.86 -3.28 -35.07
C THR A 10 28.79 -4.57 -34.27
N ARG A 11 28.70 -4.38 -32.95
CA ARG A 11 28.58 -5.43 -31.95
C ARG A 11 27.47 -6.39 -32.36
N PRO A 12 27.68 -7.72 -32.23
CA PRO A 12 26.74 -8.71 -32.72
C PRO A 12 25.33 -8.48 -32.12
N PRO A 13 24.26 -8.65 -32.92
CA PRO A 13 22.90 -8.24 -32.57
C PRO A 13 22.43 -8.76 -31.19
N GLY A 14 22.88 -9.95 -30.79
CA GLY A 14 22.55 -10.54 -29.48
C GLY A 14 23.07 -9.77 -28.27
N VAL A 15 24.18 -9.02 -28.39
CA VAL A 15 24.78 -8.28 -27.27
C VAL A 15 24.00 -6.99 -26.97
N LYS A 16 23.38 -6.36 -27.99
CA LYS A 16 22.46 -5.23 -27.80
C LYS A 16 21.15 -5.69 -27.12
N ALA A 17 20.61 -6.83 -27.55
CA ALA A 17 19.39 -7.40 -26.97
C ALA A 17 19.57 -7.80 -25.49
N SER A 18 20.64 -8.52 -25.17
CA SER A 18 20.94 -8.95 -23.79
C SER A 18 21.18 -7.77 -22.84
N LYS A 19 21.83 -6.69 -23.30
CA LYS A 19 22.05 -5.48 -22.49
C LYS A 19 20.75 -4.68 -22.28
N GLY A 20 19.86 -4.65 -23.28
CA GLY A 20 18.52 -4.05 -23.14
C GLY A 20 17.67 -4.75 -22.09
N LEU A 21 17.65 -6.09 -22.12
CA LEU A 21 16.91 -6.91 -21.16
C LEU A 21 17.44 -6.74 -19.72
N ALA A 22 18.76 -6.66 -19.54
CA ALA A 22 19.37 -6.45 -18.23
C ALA A 22 18.98 -5.08 -17.62
N LYS A 23 18.93 -4.02 -18.43
CA LYS A 23 18.49 -2.69 -17.98
C LYS A 23 17.01 -2.66 -17.60
N GLN A 24 16.15 -3.33 -18.38
CA GLN A 24 14.72 -3.43 -18.08
C GLN A 24 14.46 -4.21 -16.78
N LYS A 25 15.20 -5.29 -16.52
CA LYS A 25 15.10 -6.05 -15.27
C LYS A 25 15.52 -5.24 -14.04
N GLY A 26 16.52 -4.36 -14.16
CA GLY A 26 16.92 -3.45 -13.08
C GLY A 26 15.83 -2.42 -12.74
N LEU A 27 15.16 -1.86 -13.75
CA LEU A 27 14.05 -0.92 -13.55
C LEU A 27 12.81 -1.61 -12.94
N ALA A 28 12.48 -2.81 -13.40
CA ALA A 28 11.37 -3.60 -12.86
C ALA A 28 11.58 -4.01 -11.38
N LYS A 29 12.82 -4.24 -10.95
CA LYS A 29 13.14 -4.60 -9.56
C LYS A 29 12.94 -3.42 -8.59
N ASN A 30 13.22 -2.19 -9.04
CA ASN A 30 12.95 -0.98 -8.27
C ASN A 30 11.45 -0.69 -8.16
N ASN A 31 10.66 -1.10 -9.16
CA ASN A 31 9.21 -0.94 -9.13
C ASN A 31 8.51 -1.90 -8.16
N ALA A 32 9.06 -3.09 -7.93
CA ALA A 32 8.45 -4.07 -7.03
C ALA A 32 8.37 -3.56 -5.59
N GLU A 33 9.47 -3.02 -5.05
CA GLU A 33 9.49 -2.47 -3.68
C GLU A 33 8.51 -1.30 -3.54
N THR A 34 8.47 -0.38 -4.52
CA THR A 34 7.53 0.74 -4.48
C THR A 34 6.07 0.29 -4.54
N GLU A 35 5.75 -0.73 -5.34
CA GLU A 35 4.41 -1.31 -5.38
C GLU A 35 4.05 -2.04 -4.08
N TYR A 36 4.99 -2.74 -3.45
CA TYR A 36 4.75 -3.37 -2.14
C TYR A 36 4.49 -2.33 -1.05
N GLN A 37 5.28 -1.27 -0.99
CA GLN A 37 5.05 -0.16 -0.05
C GLN A 37 3.69 0.49 -0.29
N ARG A 38 3.31 0.70 -1.56
CA ARG A 38 1.99 1.23 -1.93
C ARG A 38 0.86 0.32 -1.46
N MET A 39 0.93 -0.98 -1.74
CA MET A 39 -0.06 -1.96 -1.29
C MET A 39 -0.17 -2.01 0.23
N TRP A 40 0.96 -1.96 0.94
CA TRP A 40 0.98 -1.93 2.40
C TRP A 40 0.29 -0.68 2.95
N ASN A 41 0.56 0.49 2.39
CA ASN A 41 -0.08 1.74 2.80
C ASN A 41 -1.59 1.69 2.58
N ILE A 42 -2.05 1.24 1.40
CA ILE A 42 -3.48 1.05 1.10
C ILE A 42 -4.09 0.08 2.12
N LYS A 43 -3.40 -1.02 2.45
CA LYS A 43 -3.92 -1.98 3.42
C LYS A 43 -4.04 -1.39 4.81
N LYS A 44 -3.07 -0.57 5.23
CA LYS A 44 -3.10 0.12 6.52
C LYS A 44 -4.27 1.09 6.61
N GLU A 45 -4.52 1.85 5.55
CA GLU A 45 -5.68 2.76 5.46
C GLU A 45 -7.01 1.99 5.49
N ASP A 46 -7.12 0.89 4.73
CA ASP A 46 -8.28 0.01 4.75
C ASP A 46 -8.55 -0.53 6.16
N MET A 47 -7.54 -1.03 6.86
CA MET A 47 -7.69 -1.51 8.23
C MET A 47 -8.15 -0.41 9.19
N ALA A 48 -7.59 0.80 9.08
CA ALA A 48 -8.02 1.94 9.90
C ALA A 48 -9.49 2.33 9.63
N MET A 49 -9.91 2.34 8.36
CA MET A 49 -11.30 2.61 7.99
C MET A 49 -12.24 1.51 8.50
N ARG A 50 -11.83 0.24 8.42
CA ARG A 50 -12.60 -0.89 8.94
C ARG A 50 -12.77 -0.81 10.45
N ASP A 51 -11.72 -0.49 11.19
CA ASP A 51 -11.78 -0.33 12.65
C ASP A 51 -12.74 0.81 13.03
N ARG A 52 -12.68 1.94 12.32
CA ARG A 52 -13.63 3.05 12.53
C ARG A 52 -15.07 2.61 12.26
N LEU A 53 -15.31 1.88 11.17
CA LEU A 53 -16.64 1.39 10.80
C LEU A 53 -17.18 0.37 11.82
N LEU A 54 -16.35 -0.51 12.35
CA LEU A 54 -16.74 -1.45 13.41
C LEU A 54 -17.11 -0.73 14.70
N LYS A 55 -16.37 0.32 15.08
CA LYS A 55 -16.70 1.17 16.24
C LYS A 55 -18.04 1.89 16.06
N MET A 56 -18.31 2.43 14.86
CA MET A 56 -19.60 3.05 14.55
C MET A 56 -20.75 2.04 14.64
N LYS A 57 -20.60 0.84 14.06
CA LYS A 57 -21.61 -0.23 14.17
C LYS A 57 -21.87 -0.65 15.62
N LEU A 58 -20.81 -0.73 16.43
CA LEU A 58 -20.95 -1.02 17.86
C LEU A 58 -21.73 0.08 18.58
N LEU A 59 -21.44 1.34 18.27
CA LEU A 59 -22.18 2.48 18.82
C LEU A 59 -23.65 2.47 18.38
N ASP A 60 -23.94 2.19 17.11
CA ASP A 60 -25.32 2.06 16.60
C ASP A 60 -26.09 0.96 17.35
N ASN A 61 -25.46 -0.19 17.59
CA ASN A 61 -26.06 -1.27 18.37
C ASN A 61 -26.34 -0.85 19.82
N LEU A 62 -25.45 -0.10 20.47
CA LEU A 62 -25.66 0.43 21.81
C LEU A 62 -26.78 1.49 21.84
N LEU A 63 -26.91 2.29 20.78
CA LEU A 63 -27.98 3.29 20.64
C LEU A 63 -29.34 2.66 20.35
N ALA A 64 -29.37 1.52 19.67
CA ALA A 64 -30.60 0.80 19.34
C ALA A 64 -31.22 0.04 20.53
N LYS A 65 -30.47 -0.18 21.61
CA LYS A 65 -30.99 -0.81 22.83
C LYS A 65 -32.06 0.09 23.46
N THR A 66 -33.26 -0.47 23.65
CA THR A 66 -34.38 0.19 24.33
C THR A 66 -34.32 0.03 25.85
N GLU A 67 -33.55 -0.94 26.33
CA GLU A 67 -33.33 -1.17 27.75
C GLU A 67 -32.30 -0.19 28.33
N PRO A 68 -32.38 0.16 29.63
CA PRO A 68 -31.38 0.97 30.29
C PRO A 68 -29.99 0.31 30.16
N LEU A 69 -29.02 1.07 29.65
CA LEU A 69 -27.63 0.62 29.56
C LEU A 69 -27.07 0.42 30.97
N ALA A 70 -26.36 -0.69 31.17
CA ALA A 70 -25.54 -0.88 32.36
C ALA A 70 -24.45 0.20 32.45
N GLU A 71 -23.94 0.47 33.65
CA GLU A 71 -22.94 1.52 33.89
C GLU A 71 -21.72 1.38 32.97
N ASP A 72 -21.21 0.16 32.81
CA ASP A 72 -20.08 -0.15 31.93
C ASP A 72 -20.38 0.15 30.45
N GLU A 73 -21.59 -0.18 29.99
CA GLU A 73 -22.01 0.05 28.61
C GLU A 73 -22.22 1.55 28.33
N ALA A 74 -22.74 2.30 29.31
CA ALA A 74 -22.88 3.75 29.23
C ALA A 74 -21.50 4.45 29.21
N ALA A 75 -20.55 3.96 30.00
CA ALA A 75 -19.17 4.43 29.98
C ALA A 75 -18.49 4.13 28.62
N LEU A 76 -18.68 2.92 28.08
CA LEU A 76 -18.17 2.55 26.76
C LEU A 76 -18.78 3.40 25.65
N LYS A 77 -20.10 3.62 25.67
CA LYS A 77 -20.80 4.50 24.72
C LYS A 77 -20.20 5.91 24.73
N SER A 78 -19.97 6.48 25.91
CA SER A 78 -19.35 7.82 26.03
C SER A 78 -17.94 7.85 25.46
N LYS A 79 -17.11 6.83 25.75
CA LYS A 79 -15.75 6.71 25.18
C LYS A 79 -15.77 6.63 23.65
N LEU A 80 -16.66 5.81 23.08
CA LEU A 80 -16.79 5.66 21.63
C LEU A 80 -17.25 6.95 20.95
N ILE A 81 -18.17 7.70 21.56
CA ILE A 81 -18.59 9.01 21.04
C ILE A 81 -17.43 9.99 21.02
N THR A 82 -16.68 10.11 22.12
CA THR A 82 -15.50 10.99 22.19
C THR A 82 -14.45 10.60 21.16
N GLU A 83 -14.17 9.31 21.00
CA GLU A 83 -13.18 8.85 20.02
C GLU A 83 -13.60 9.10 18.56
N LEU A 84 -14.89 8.93 18.24
CA LEU A 84 -15.39 9.09 16.86
C LEU A 84 -15.64 10.54 16.45
N MET A 85 -15.86 11.43 17.42
CA MET A 85 -16.17 12.86 17.21
C MET A 85 -14.98 13.79 17.49
N SER A 86 -13.87 13.26 18.02
CA SER A 86 -12.60 13.98 18.14
C SER A 86 -11.81 13.94 16.83
#